data_AF-A0A967FN38-F1
#
_entry.id   AF-A0A967FN38-F1
#
_cell.length_a   1.000
_cell.length_b   1.000
_cell.length_c   1.000
_cell.angle_alpha   90.00
_cell.angle_beta   90.00
_cell.angle_gamma   90.00
#
_symmetry.space_group_name_H-M   'P 1'
#
loop_
_entity.id
_entity.type
_entity.pdbx_description
1 polymer ?
#
loop_
_entity_poly.entity_id
_entity_poly.type
_entity_poly.pdbx_seq_one_letter_code
_entity_poly.pdbx_strand_id
1 'polypeptide(L)' 'DPESAEELLQEIIDEAPEFYSAYNQLTVAYQMQGEHEKARTLVEKTHDRFPDYLFARVALARMLIQDRQTEE' A
#
# COMPACT_ATOMS: atom_id res chain seq x y z
N ASP A 1 13.57 -12.48 -1.74
CA ASP A 1 14.27 -11.43 -1.00
C ASP A 1 13.38 -10.19 -1.06
N PRO A 2 13.01 -9.57 0.06
CA PRO A 2 11.99 -8.51 0.08
C PRO A 2 12.33 -7.31 -0.82
N GLU A 3 13.62 -6.99 -0.96
CA GLU A 3 14.11 -5.88 -1.76
C GLU A 3 13.84 -6.11 -3.26
N SER A 4 14.01 -7.36 -3.72
CA SER A 4 13.69 -7.76 -5.09
C SER A 4 12.18 -7.83 -5.40
N ALA A 5 11.33 -7.94 -4.37
CA ALA A 5 9.88 -7.88 -4.56
C ALA A 5 9.39 -6.43 -4.72
N GLU A 6 9.98 -5.48 -3.99
CA GLU A 6 9.68 -4.06 -4.13
C GLU A 6 10.00 -3.56 -5.53
N GLU A 7 11.23 -3.79 -6.02
CA GLU A 7 11.68 -3.33 -7.33
C GLU A 7 10.77 -3.84 -8.46
N LEU A 8 10.46 -5.14 -8.45
CA LEU A 8 9.59 -5.75 -9.46
C LEU A 8 8.17 -5.16 -9.44
N LEU A 9 7.62 -4.89 -8.25
CA LEU A 9 6.28 -4.32 -8.13
C LEU A 9 6.25 -2.85 -8.58
N GLN A 10 7.31 -2.10 -8.35
CA GLN A 10 7.47 -0.74 -8.86
C GLN A 10 7.54 -0.72 -10.39
N GLU A 11 8.34 -1.61 -11.00
CA GLU A 11 8.41 -1.77 -12.46
C GLU A 11 7.04 -2.10 -13.06
N ILE A 12 6.29 -3.03 -12.46
CA ILE A 12 4.92 -3.37 -12.90
C ILE A 12 3.99 -2.15 -12.78
N ILE A 13 4.11 -1.34 -11.74
CA ILE A 13 3.30 -0.12 -11.58
C ILE A 13 3.64 0.92 -12.66
N ASP A 14 4.92 1.05 -13.00
CA ASP A 14 5.39 1.98 -14.03
C ASP A 14 4.90 1.57 -15.42
N GLU A 15 4.95 0.27 -15.74
CA GLU A 15 4.50 -0.27 -17.03
C GLU A 15 2.97 -0.39 -17.13
N ALA A 16 2.30 -0.76 -16.04
CA ALA A 16 0.87 -1.06 -15.98
C ALA A 16 0.22 -0.36 -14.77
N PRO A 17 0.06 0.97 -14.81
CA PRO A 17 -0.39 1.74 -13.65
C PRO A 17 -1.83 1.45 -13.21
N GLU A 18 -2.66 0.82 -14.06
CA GLU A 18 -4.01 0.37 -13.72
C GLU A 18 -4.05 -1.08 -13.18
N PHE A 19 -2.89 -1.72 -13.03
CA PHE A 19 -2.81 -3.05 -12.41
C PHE A 19 -2.84 -2.92 -10.88
N TYR A 20 -4.04 -2.65 -10.35
CA TYR A 20 -4.27 -2.32 -8.93
C TYR A 20 -3.69 -3.34 -7.94
N SER A 21 -3.66 -4.62 -8.32
CA SER A 21 -3.07 -5.68 -7.52
C SER A 21 -1.60 -5.44 -7.16
N ALA A 22 -0.81 -4.79 -8.02
CA ALA A 22 0.59 -4.50 -7.73
C ALA A 22 0.75 -3.52 -6.55
N TYR A 23 -0.11 -2.51 -6.46
CA TYR A 23 -0.12 -1.58 -5.33
C TYR A 23 -0.40 -2.29 -4.00
N ASN A 24 -1.39 -3.20 -3.98
CA ASN A 24 -1.69 -3.98 -2.78
C ASN A 24 -0.53 -4.90 -2.38
N GLN A 25 0.09 -5.57 -3.35
CA GLN A 25 1.26 -6.42 -3.08
C GLN A 25 2.45 -5.60 -2.56
N LEU A 26 2.64 -4.38 -3.08
CA LEU A 26 3.72 -3.49 -2.63
C LEU A 26 3.44 -2.95 -1.22
N THR A 27 2.18 -2.63 -0.90
CA THR A 27 1.76 -2.30 0.47
C THR A 27 2.07 -3.46 1.42
N VAL A 28 1.74 -4.70 1.06
CA VAL A 28 2.04 -5.89 1.88
C VAL A 28 3.56 -6.07 2.05
N ALA A 29 4.34 -5.89 0.98
CA ALA A 29 5.80 -5.97 1.06
C ALA A 29 6.37 -4.96 2.06
N TYR A 30 5.96 -3.68 1.98
CA TYR A 30 6.36 -2.66 2.95
C TYR A 30 5.95 -3.01 4.38
N GLN A 31 4.75 -3.54 4.58
CA GLN A 31 4.32 -3.98 5.92
C GLN A 31 5.18 -5.13 6.47
N MET A 32 5.54 -6.10 5.64
CA MET A 32 6.40 -7.22 6.04
C MET A 32 7.84 -6.79 6.35
N GLN A 33 8.31 -5.72 5.71
CA GLN A 33 9.62 -5.11 5.96
C GLN A 33 9.64 -4.19 7.20
N GLY A 34 8.48 -3.87 7.79
CA GLY A 34 8.36 -2.89 8.89
C GLY A 34 8.34 -1.43 8.42
N GLU A 35 8.31 -1.20 7.10
CA GLU A 35 8.28 0.11 6.44
C GLU A 35 6.87 0.72 6.47
N HIS A 36 6.32 0.91 7.68
CA HIS A 36 4.92 1.29 7.88
C HIS A 36 4.55 2.65 7.25
N GLU A 37 5.46 3.63 7.27
CA GLU A 37 5.24 4.95 6.65
C GLU A 37 5.19 4.87 5.12
N LYS A 38 6.04 4.04 4.49
CA LYS A 38 5.98 3.79 3.04
C LYS A 38 4.66 3.11 2.67
N ALA A 39 4.25 2.10 3.44
CA ALA A 39 2.97 1.43 3.25
C ALA A 39 1.79 2.42 3.33
N ARG A 40 1.78 3.30 4.33
CA ARG A 40 0.74 4.32 4.53
C ARG A 40 0.69 5.30 3.36
N THR A 41 1.82 5.88 3.01
CA THR A 41 1.93 6.82 1.88
C THR A 41 1.44 6.19 0.58
N LEU A 42 1.80 4.92 0.33
CA LEU A 42 1.35 4.21 -0.86
C LEU A 42 -0.16 3.98 -0.86
N VAL A 43 -0.74 3.55 0.28
CA VAL A 43 -2.18 3.32 0.42
C VAL A 43 -2.97 4.61 0.19
N GLU A 44 -2.53 5.73 0.76
CA GLU A 44 -3.16 7.04 0.57
C GLU A 44 -3.17 7.45 -0.90
N LYS A 45 -2.00 7.42 -1.56
CA LYS A 45 -1.89 7.73 -3.00
C LYS A 45 -2.72 6.79 -3.87
N THR A 46 -2.75 5.51 -3.53
CA THR A 46 -3.54 4.51 -4.26
C THR A 46 -5.03 4.78 -4.09
N HIS A 47 -5.48 5.16 -2.89
CA HIS A 47 -6.88 5.52 -2.64
C HIS A 47 -7.27 6.81 -3.38
N ASP A 48 -6.42 7.83 -3.34
CA ASP A 48 -6.67 9.10 -4.05
C ASP A 48 -6.81 8.88 -5.57
N ARG A 49 -6.00 7.99 -6.12
CA ARG A 49 -6.03 7.66 -7.56
C ARG A 49 -7.16 6.71 -7.91
N PHE A 50 -7.43 5.72 -7.07
CA PHE A 50 -8.39 4.65 -7.30
C PHE A 50 -9.36 4.54 -6.10
N PRO A 51 -10.30 5.50 -5.96
CA PRO A 51 -11.15 5.59 -4.77
C PRO A 51 -12.04 4.37 -4.57
N ASP A 52 -12.39 3.65 -5.65
CA ASP A 52 -13.21 2.44 -5.62
C ASP A 52 -12.41 1.14 -5.41
N TYR A 53 -11.07 1.22 -5.38
CA TYR A 53 -10.24 0.03 -5.18
C TYR A 53 -10.39 -0.50 -3.75
N LEU A 54 -11.06 -1.64 -3.63
CA LEU A 54 -11.44 -2.25 -2.35
C LEU A 54 -10.27 -2.37 -1.37
N PHE A 55 -9.10 -2.84 -1.84
CA PHE A 55 -7.98 -3.10 -0.94
C PHE A 55 -7.34 -1.82 -0.40
N ALA A 56 -7.24 -0.75 -1.20
CA ALA A 56 -6.78 0.54 -0.70
C ALA A 56 -7.72 1.10 0.38
N ARG A 57 -9.04 1.01 0.16
CA ARG A 57 -10.04 1.44 1.17
C ARG A 57 -9.92 0.65 2.47
N VAL A 58 -9.78 -0.67 2.38
CA VAL A 58 -9.66 -1.54 3.56
C VAL A 58 -8.34 -1.27 4.30
N ALA A 59 -7.24 -1.09 3.57
CA ALA A 59 -5.94 -0.78 4.17
C ALA A 59 -5.97 0.57 4.89
N LEU A 60 -6.52 1.62 4.26
CA LEU A 60 -6.66 2.94 4.86
C LEU A 60 -7.55 2.90 6.10
N ALA A 61 -8.68 2.20 6.04
CA ALA A 61 -9.57 2.04 7.20
C ALA A 61 -8.86 1.35 8.38
N ARG A 62 -8.05 0.32 8.12
CA ARG A 62 -7.25 -0.36 9.15
C ARG A 62 -6.24 0.59 9.79
N MET A 63 -5.52 1.38 8.98
CA MET A 63 -4.55 2.36 9.46
C MET A 63 -5.22 3.41 10.36
N LEU A 64 -6.34 4.00 9.92
CA LEU A 64 -7.07 4.99 10.72
C LEU A 64 -7.63 4.43 12.03
N ILE A 65 -8.02 3.15 12.07
CA ILE A 65 -8.44 2.50 13.31
C ILE A 65 -7.26 2.34 14.26
N GLN A 66 -6.10 1.93 13.73
CA GLN A 66 -4.89 1.74 14.50
C GLN A 66 -4.36 3.06 15.09
N ASP A 67 -4.35 4.13 14.30
CA ASP A 67 -3.89 5.44 14.78
C ASP A 67 -4.71 5.93 15.98
N ARG A 68 -6.04 5.78 15.90
CA ARG A 68 -6.94 6.12 17.02
C ARG A 68 -6.70 5.28 18.28
N GLN A 69 -6.22 4.05 18.13
CA GLN A 69 -5.89 3.19 19.28
C GLN A 69 -4.55 3.54 19.93
N THR A 70 -3.64 4.18 19.18
CA THR A 70 -2.33 4.62 19.69
C THR A 70 -2.34 6.03 20.27
N GLU A 71 -3.39 6.80 20.02
CA GLU A 71 -3.61 8.13 20.59
C GLU A 71 -4.14 8.10 22.04
N GLU A 72 -4.61 6.94 22.53
CA GLU A 72 -5.06 6.69 23.91
C GLU A 72 -3.93 6.20 24.82
#